data_AF-A0A917NFX0-F1
#
_entry.id   AF-A0A917NFX0-F1
#
_cell.length_a   1.000
_cell.length_b   1.000
_cell.length_c   1.000
_cell.angle_alpha   90.00
_cell.angle_beta   90.00
_cell.angle_gamma   90.00
#
_symmetry.space_group_name_H-M   'P 1'
#
loop_
_entity.id
_entity.type
_entity.pdbx_description
1 polymer ?
#
loop_
_entity_poly.entity_id
_entity_poly.type
_entity_poly.pdbx_seq_one_letter_code
_entity_poly.pdbx_strand_id
1 'polypeptide(L)' 'MTGAAALGSRVRSRSRFSPGTSSTIARSAGRFPGDTTRMHVTYYNVNKPHGELSVFEQFTLHRKRSDGRR' A
#
# COMPACT_ATOMS: atom_id res chain seq x y z
N MET A 1 35.41 22.67 -7.46
CA MET A 1 33.98 22.96 -7.18
C MET A 1 33.18 22.64 -8.44
N THR A 2 31.91 22.21 -8.30
CA THR A 2 30.93 21.75 -9.34
C THR A 2 30.78 20.23 -9.32
N GLY A 3 29.63 19.61 -9.06
CA GLY A 3 28.29 20.08 -8.72
C GLY A 3 27.46 18.83 -8.36
N ALA A 4 26.62 18.96 -7.33
CA ALA A 4 25.87 17.86 -6.73
C ALA A 4 24.82 17.26 -7.68
N ALA A 5 24.87 15.94 -7.90
CA ALA A 5 23.73 15.18 -8.40
C ALA A 5 23.04 14.52 -7.20
N ALA A 6 22.11 15.26 -6.58
CA ALA A 6 21.22 14.70 -5.58
C ALA A 6 20.40 13.57 -6.24
N LEU A 7 20.68 12.31 -5.86
CA LEU A 7 19.80 11.18 -6.11
C LEU A 7 18.50 11.41 -5.34
N GLY A 8 17.61 12.19 -5.94
CA GLY A 8 16.23 12.32 -5.50
C GLY A 8 15.53 11.00 -5.74
N SER A 9 15.44 10.17 -4.70
CA SER A 9 14.55 9.01 -4.59
C SER A 9 13.10 9.48 -4.71
N ARG A 10 12.66 9.72 -5.95
CA ARG A 10 11.26 9.89 -6.32
C ARG A 10 10.58 8.54 -6.12
N VAL A 11 10.01 8.36 -4.93
CA VAL A 11 8.94 7.40 -4.69
C VAL A 11 7.80 7.78 -5.63
N ARG A 12 7.83 7.24 -6.86
CA ARG A 12 6.75 7.35 -7.82
C ARG A 12 5.59 6.54 -7.25
N SER A 13 4.72 7.24 -6.54
CA SER A 13 3.33 6.85 -6.27
C SER A 13 2.57 6.75 -7.60
N ARG A 14 2.99 5.85 -8.48
CA ARG A 14 2.16 5.31 -9.55
C ARG A 14 1.58 4.04 -8.99
N SER A 15 0.25 3.95 -9.03
CA SER A 15 -0.49 2.73 -8.76
C SER A 15 0.26 1.54 -9.35
N ARG A 16 0.87 0.74 -8.47
CA ARG A 16 1.74 -0.39 -8.82
C ARG A 16 0.90 -1.60 -9.26
N PHE A 17 -0.18 -1.33 -9.98
CA PHE A 17 -1.03 -2.34 -10.60
C PHE A 17 -0.36 -2.73 -11.92
N SER A 18 0.58 -3.66 -11.82
CA SER A 18 1.11 -4.34 -12.99
C SER A 18 0.05 -5.32 -13.50
N PRO A 19 -0.13 -5.46 -14.84
CA PRO A 19 -0.86 -6.59 -15.40
C PRO A 19 -0.28 -7.89 -14.81
N GLY A 20 -1.15 -8.78 -14.31
CA GLY A 20 -0.70 -9.97 -13.59
C GLY A 20 -0.65 -9.85 -12.06
N THR A 21 -1.18 -8.77 -11.49
CA THR A 21 -1.33 -8.59 -10.04
C THR A 21 -2.79 -8.41 -9.63
N SER A 22 -3.26 -9.18 -8.64
CA SER A 22 -4.55 -8.98 -7.96
C SER A 22 -4.33 -8.43 -6.55
N SER A 23 -5.29 -7.72 -5.97
CA SER A 23 -5.16 -7.10 -4.65
C SER A 23 -6.39 -7.31 -3.77
N THR A 24 -6.17 -7.64 -2.50
CA THR A 24 -7.22 -7.64 -1.46
C THR A 24 -6.93 -6.54 -0.44
N ILE A 25 -7.97 -5.80 -0.06
CA ILE A 25 -7.89 -4.69 0.89
C ILE A 25 -8.83 -4.98 2.06
N ALA A 26 -8.25 -5.16 3.26
CA ALA A 26 -9.01 -5.27 4.50
C ALA A 26 -8.74 -4.04 5.37
N ARG A 27 -9.80 -3.35 5.80
CA ARG A 27 -9.70 -2.12 6.60
C ARG A 27 -10.22 -2.37 8.01
N SER A 28 -9.44 -1.97 9.00
CA SER A 28 -9.89 -1.85 10.39
C SER A 28 -9.97 -0.36 10.76
N ALA A 29 -11.19 0.10 11.02
CA ALA A 29 -11.40 1.39 11.67
C ALA A 29 -11.13 1.18 13.17
N GLY A 30 -10.23 1.96 13.76
CA GLY A 30 -10.06 1.96 15.22
C GLY A 30 -11.37 2.22 15.95
N ARG A 31 -11.39 1.95 17.26
CA ARG A 31 -12.61 1.88 18.07
C ARG A 31 -13.23 3.26 18.35
N PHE A 32 -12.46 4.33 18.26
CA PHE A 32 -12.89 5.69 18.59
C PHE A 32 -12.62 6.70 17.45
N PRO A 33 -13.36 7.83 17.40
CA PRO A 33 -13.02 8.95 16.53
C PRO A 33 -11.57 9.41 16.76
N GLY A 34 -10.84 9.68 15.68
CA GLY A 34 -9.42 10.06 15.76
C GLY A 34 -8.43 8.90 15.87
N ASP A 35 -8.90 7.67 16.03
CA ASP A 35 -8.03 6.50 16.04
C ASP A 35 -7.33 6.30 14.69
N THR A 36 -6.27 5.50 14.72
CA THR A 36 -5.59 5.04 13.51
C THR A 36 -6.44 4.01 12.78
N THR A 37 -6.81 4.33 11.53
CA THR A 37 -7.29 3.34 10.57
C THR A 37 -6.10 2.57 10.02
N ARG A 38 -6.21 1.24 10.01
CA ARG A 38 -5.23 0.35 9.37
C ARG A 38 -5.85 -0.26 8.13
N MET A 39 -5.10 -0.32 7.04
CA MET A 39 -5.49 -1.05 5.84
C MET A 39 -4.42 -2.09 5.54
N HIS A 40 -4.80 -3.35 5.65
CA HIS A 40 -3.99 -4.48 5.22
C HIS A 40 -4.19 -4.65 3.72
N VAL A 41 -3.11 -4.51 2.97
CA VAL A 41 -3.09 -4.69 1.52
C VAL A 41 -2.24 -5.89 1.21
N THR A 42 -2.82 -6.86 0.51
CA THR A 42 -2.10 -8.04 0.02
C THR A 42 -2.17 -8.05 -1.50
N TYR A 43 -1.01 -8.11 -2.14
CA TYR A 43 -0.86 -8.29 -3.57
C TYR A 43 -0.52 -9.73 -3.91
N TYR A 44 -1.18 -10.24 -4.95
CA TYR A 44 -1.04 -11.59 -5.44
C TYR A 44 -0.55 -11.57 -6.88
N ASN A 45 0.38 -12.45 -7.21
CA ASN A 45 0.70 -12.77 -8.60
C ASN A 45 -0.38 -13.72 -9.14
N VAL A 46 -0.88 -13.43 -10.34
CA VAL A 46 -1.90 -14.27 -11.03
C VAL A 46 -1.36 -14.92 -12.30
N ASN A 47 -0.05 -14.83 -12.57
CA ASN A 47 0.57 -15.31 -13.81
C ASN A 47 0.75 -16.83 -13.85
N LYS A 48 0.25 -17.56 -12.85
CA LYS A 48 0.35 -19.02 -12.81
C LYS A 48 -0.76 -19.65 -13.66
N PRO A 49 -0.43 -20.64 -14.51
CA PRO A 49 -1.37 -21.18 -15.50
C PRO A 49 -2.61 -21.87 -14.91
N HIS A 50 -2.59 -22.21 -13.62
CA HIS A 50 -3.68 -22.93 -12.94
C HIS A 50 -4.51 -22.04 -12.00
N GLY A 51 -4.39 -20.70 -12.10
CA GLY A 51 -5.17 -19.78 -11.25
C GLY A 51 -4.71 -19.73 -9.80
N GLU A 52 -3.56 -20.29 -9.48
CA GLU A 52 -2.95 -20.21 -8.16
C GLU A 52 -2.58 -18.76 -7.83
N LEU A 53 -3.15 -18.26 -6.73
CA LEU A 53 -2.76 -16.97 -6.14
C LEU A 53 -1.55 -17.18 -5.24
N SER A 54 -0.41 -16.61 -5.60
CA SER A 54 0.76 -16.54 -4.71
C SER A 54 0.95 -15.11 -4.20
N VAL A 55 1.11 -14.95 -2.89
CA VAL A 55 1.40 -13.63 -2.29
C VAL A 55 2.72 -13.11 -2.84
N PHE A 56 2.68 -11.91 -3.41
CA PHE A 56 3.85 -11.20 -3.92
C PHE A 56 4.35 -10.18 -2.89
N GLU A 57 3.45 -9.38 -2.31
CA GLU A 57 3.79 -8.33 -1.35
C GLU A 57 2.62 -8.08 -0.40
N GLN A 58 2.92 -7.81 0.87
CA GLN A 58 1.92 -7.42 1.87
C GLN A 58 2.44 -6.25 2.69
N PHE A 59 1.62 -5.22 2.84
CA PHE A 59 1.93 -4.07 3.69
C PHE A 59 0.69 -3.54 4.39
N THR A 60 0.92 -2.79 5.47
CA THR A 60 -0.15 -2.13 6.22
C THR A 60 -0.02 -0.63 6.07
N LEU A 61 -1.07 0.01 5.57
CA LEU A 61 -1.17 1.46 5.55
C LEU A 61 -1.79 1.92 6.87
N HIS A 62 -1.14 2.89 7.52
CA HIS A 62 -1.62 3.51 8.74
C HIS A 62 -2.01 4.96 8.45
N ARG A 63 -3.26 5.33 8.75
CA ARG A 63 -3.73 6.71 8.63
C ARG A 63 -4.57 7.09 9.84
N LYS A 64 -4.22 8.19 10.50
CA LYS A 64 -5.02 8.77 11.57
C LYS A 64 -6.35 9.28 11.01
N ARG A 65 -7.48 8.96 11.65
CA ARG A 65 -8.79 9.48 11.24
C ARG A 65 -8.87 10.98 11.58
N SER A 66 -9.49 11.75 10.69
CA SER A 66 -9.66 13.20 10.84
C SER A 66 -10.87 13.60 11.68
N ASP A 67 -11.74 12.64 12.01
CA ASP A 67 -13.00 12.83 12.74
C ASP A 67 -12.84 12.92 14.27
N GLY A 68 -11.63 12.71 14.80
CA GLY A 68 -11.32 12.92 16.23
C GLY A 68 -10.83 14.33 16.55
N ARG A 69 -11.03 15.30 15.67
CA ARG A 69 -10.75 16.70 15.97
C ARG A 69 -11.87 17.23 16.88
N ARG A 70 -11.53 17.44 18.15
CA ARG A 70 -12.18 18.46 18.97
C ARG A 70 -11.38 19.75 18.83
#